data_AF-A0A0H3LS94-F1
#
_entry.id   AF-A0A0H3LS94-F1
#
_cell.length_a   1.000
_cell.length_b   1.000
_cell.length_c   1.000
_cell.angle_alpha   90.00
_cell.angle_beta   90.00
_cell.angle_gamma   90.00
#
_symmetry.space_group_name_H-M   'P 1'
#
loop_
_entity.id
_entity.type
_entity.pdbx_description
1 polymer ?
#
loop_
_entity_poly.entity_id
_entity_poly.type
_entity_poly.pdbx_seq_one_letter_code
_entity_poly.pdbx_strand_id
1 'polypeptide(L)'
;MSERVAVEGRQPAISPTVFSVASVVGLLAIWTLVTNLGLVGPGYLPSPQAMFAQLVTLVEQGYGGKPLWDHVGASLFRALVGFAIGVLAGVPFGLFSGYHKAVGAMMSPIMAFIRPIPPIAFIPMAVLYFGLGEMGKVVLIVFTAFNYSFVSAQAGALSVPMSYYRAAESIGMTKLQIFWRVVFPSSIPHIFTGLKVAMALSWAVVVAAELVGAQKGLGFMISDAAQLFQIPVVFIGIALIGLIGLVLNVMLTVAEEKIVHWKGR
;
A
#
# COMPACT_ATOMS: atom_id res chain seq x y z
N MET A 1 1.16 19.48 -47.88
CA MET A 1 0.37 20.65 -47.44
C MET A 1 -0.18 20.31 -46.07
N SER A 2 0.42 20.90 -45.03
CA SER A 2 0.23 20.58 -43.62
C SER A 2 -0.73 21.60 -43.02
N GLU A 3 -1.82 21.16 -42.42
CA GLU A 3 -2.65 22.02 -41.58
C GLU A 3 -2.81 21.36 -40.20
N ARG A 4 -1.91 21.74 -39.29
CA ARG A 4 -2.09 21.51 -37.86
C ARG A 4 -3.08 22.56 -37.37
N VAL A 5 -4.31 22.15 -37.10
CA VAL A 5 -5.27 22.96 -36.38
C VAL A 5 -4.74 23.17 -34.97
N ALA A 6 -4.19 24.35 -34.72
CA ALA A 6 -3.83 24.80 -33.38
C ALA A 6 -5.14 25.03 -32.60
N VAL A 7 -5.45 24.10 -31.69
CA VAL A 7 -6.48 24.34 -30.67
C VAL A 7 -5.86 25.31 -29.66
N GLU A 8 -6.07 26.60 -29.89
CA GLU A 8 -5.70 27.67 -28.98
C GLU A 8 -6.65 27.62 -27.77
N GLY A 9 -6.37 26.72 -26.84
CA GLY A 9 -7.08 26.62 -25.58
C GLY A 9 -6.86 27.89 -24.77
N ARG A 10 -7.91 28.69 -24.59
CA ARG A 10 -7.95 29.77 -23.60
C ARG A 10 -7.43 29.22 -22.27
N GLN A 11 -6.24 29.67 -21.85
CA GLN A 11 -5.74 29.35 -20.52
C GLN A 11 -6.75 29.90 -19.50
N PRO A 12 -7.22 29.10 -18.53
CA PRO A 12 -8.14 29.60 -17.51
C PRO A 12 -7.46 30.78 -16.79
N ALA A 13 -8.19 31.89 -16.61
CA ALA A 13 -7.69 33.11 -15.96
C ALA A 13 -7.25 32.91 -14.49
N ILE A 14 -7.52 31.72 -13.95
CA ILE A 14 -7.25 31.32 -12.58
C ILE A 14 -6.42 30.04 -12.62
N SER A 15 -5.28 30.05 -11.93
CA SER A 15 -4.38 28.89 -11.83
C SER A 15 -5.12 27.66 -11.27
N PRO A 16 -4.90 26.44 -11.79
CA PRO A 16 -5.44 25.19 -11.23
C PRO A 16 -5.20 25.04 -9.72
N THR A 17 -4.11 25.61 -9.20
CA THR A 17 -3.80 25.62 -7.77
C THR A 17 -4.83 26.36 -6.92
N VAL A 18 -5.47 27.41 -7.46
CA VAL A 18 -6.51 28.15 -6.74
C VAL A 18 -7.75 27.28 -6.57
N PHE A 19 -8.13 26.51 -7.58
CA PHE A 19 -9.25 25.57 -7.47
C PHE A 19 -8.96 24.45 -6.45
N SER A 20 -7.72 23.94 -6.42
CA SER A 20 -7.30 22.95 -5.42
C SER A 20 -7.27 23.50 -3.99
N VAL A 21 -6.80 24.73 -3.79
CA VAL A 21 -6.81 25.37 -2.46
C VAL A 21 -8.24 25.70 -2.04
N ALA A 22 -9.05 26.25 -2.94
CA ALA A 22 -10.44 26.60 -2.67
C ALA A 22 -11.28 25.37 -2.31
N SER A 23 -11.04 24.21 -2.95
CA SER A 23 -11.77 22.98 -2.63
C SER A 23 -11.43 22.46 -1.22
N VAL A 24 -10.15 22.47 -0.84
CA VAL A 24 -9.72 22.04 0.51
C VAL A 24 -10.25 23.00 1.58
N VAL A 25 -10.11 24.31 1.36
CA VAL A 25 -10.61 25.33 2.30
C VAL A 25 -12.13 25.25 2.40
N GLY A 26 -12.83 25.11 1.28
CA GLY A 26 -14.29 24.95 1.25
C GLY A 26 -14.75 23.73 2.04
N LEU A 27 -14.06 22.59 1.90
CA LEU A 27 -14.39 21.37 2.63
C LEU A 27 -14.18 21.53 4.14
N LEU A 28 -13.06 22.16 4.55
CA LEU A 28 -12.80 22.46 5.97
C LEU A 28 -13.80 23.46 6.56
N ALA A 29 -14.19 24.47 5.79
CA ALA A 29 -15.19 25.46 6.20
C ALA A 29 -16.56 24.81 6.39
N ILE A 30 -17.01 23.99 5.44
CA ILE A 30 -18.27 23.24 5.53
C ILE A 30 -18.25 22.32 6.76
N TRP A 31 -17.18 21.55 6.95
CA TRP A 31 -17.04 20.66 8.10
C TRP A 31 -17.14 21.44 9.42
N THR A 32 -16.39 22.54 9.55
CA THR A 32 -16.39 23.37 10.76
C THR A 32 -17.76 23.99 11.04
N LEU A 33 -18.44 24.49 10.01
CA LEU A 33 -19.77 25.08 10.13
C LEU A 33 -20.81 24.03 10.55
N VAL A 34 -20.82 22.87 9.89
CA VAL A 34 -21.77 21.79 10.17
C VAL A 34 -21.64 21.28 11.61
N THR A 35 -20.41 21.13 12.12
CA THR A 35 -20.20 20.69 13.50
C THR A 35 -20.50 21.78 14.52
N ASN A 36 -20.10 23.03 14.26
CA ASN A 36 -20.27 24.11 15.23
C ASN A 36 -21.70 24.62 15.33
N LEU A 37 -22.49 24.50 14.25
CA LEU A 37 -23.92 24.81 14.25
C LEU A 37 -24.77 23.70 14.88
N GLY A 38 -24.16 22.59 15.32
CA GLY A 38 -24.89 21.47 15.93
C GLY A 38 -25.78 20.70 14.95
N LEU A 39 -25.56 20.86 13.63
CA LEU A 39 -26.32 20.13 12.60
C LEU A 39 -26.03 18.62 12.66
N VAL A 40 -24.87 18.24 13.21
CA VAL A 40 -24.48 16.85 13.47
C VAL A 40 -24.04 16.72 14.92
N GLY A 41 -24.51 15.67 15.60
CA GLY A 41 -24.13 15.39 16.98
C GLY A 41 -22.63 15.08 17.11
N PRO A 42 -21.96 15.50 18.21
CA PRO A 42 -20.53 15.23 18.44
C PRO A 42 -20.17 13.73 18.44
N GLY A 43 -21.15 12.86 18.73
CA GLY A 43 -21.01 11.39 18.66
C GLY A 43 -21.06 10.81 17.24
N TYR A 44 -21.18 11.64 16.20
CA TYR A 44 -21.16 11.20 14.81
C TYR A 44 -20.02 11.84 14.02
N LEU A 45 -19.84 13.17 14.18
CA LEU A 45 -18.79 13.91 13.52
C LEU A 45 -18.14 14.89 14.51
N PRO A 46 -16.91 14.61 14.97
CA PRO A 46 -16.23 15.51 15.88
C PRO A 46 -15.84 16.81 15.16
N SER A 47 -15.89 17.92 15.88
CA SER A 47 -15.41 19.20 15.35
C SER A 47 -13.88 19.18 15.18
N PRO A 48 -13.32 19.99 14.27
CA PRO A 48 -11.87 20.10 14.10
C PRO A 48 -11.14 20.44 15.41
N GLN A 49 -11.75 21.26 16.27
CA GLN A 49 -11.21 21.64 17.58
C GLN A 49 -11.17 20.45 18.54
N ALA A 50 -12.25 19.65 18.59
CA ALA A 50 -12.32 18.45 19.41
C ALA A 50 -11.30 17.39 18.94
N MET A 51 -11.11 17.25 17.62
CA MET A 51 -10.07 16.39 17.07
C MET A 51 -8.67 16.85 17.45
N PHE A 52 -8.38 18.15 17.35
CA PHE A 52 -7.06 18.66 17.72
C PHE A 52 -6.78 18.49 19.22
N ALA A 53 -7.75 18.82 20.08
CA ALA A 53 -7.62 18.60 21.52
C ALA A 53 -7.39 17.12 21.86
N GLN A 54 -8.15 16.21 21.24
CA GLN A 54 -7.96 14.78 21.45
C GLN A 54 -6.60 14.29 20.93
N LEU A 55 -6.11 14.84 19.81
CA LEU A 55 -4.80 14.49 19.28
C LEU A 55 -3.69 14.85 20.28
N VAL A 56 -3.76 16.03 20.91
CA VAL A 56 -2.81 16.44 21.96
C VAL A 56 -2.87 15.45 23.13
N THR A 57 -4.07 15.11 23.61
CA THR A 57 -4.25 14.11 24.68
C THR A 57 -3.63 12.76 24.31
N LEU A 58 -3.84 12.28 23.08
CA LEU A 58 -3.27 11.00 22.61
C LEU A 58 -1.74 11.04 22.54
N VAL A 59 -1.16 12.18 22.16
CA VAL A 59 0.30 12.34 22.08
C VAL A 59 0.92 12.39 23.48
N GLU A 60 0.29 13.06 24.44
CA GLU A 60 0.80 13.24 25.80
C GLU A 60 0.55 12.02 26.69
N GLN A 61 -0.65 11.44 26.63
CA GLN A 61 -1.12 10.41 27.56
C GLN A 61 -1.18 9.03 26.93
N GLY A 62 -1.14 8.94 25.60
CA GLY A 62 -1.31 7.68 24.88
C GLY A 62 -2.75 7.19 24.81
N TYR A 63 -2.91 5.90 24.53
CA TYR A 63 -4.19 5.21 24.45
C TYR A 63 -4.09 3.84 25.12
N GLY A 64 -5.08 3.44 25.91
CA GLY A 64 -5.11 2.12 26.54
C GLY A 64 -3.88 1.81 27.41
N GLY A 65 -3.31 2.82 28.07
CA GLY A 65 -2.11 2.69 28.91
C GLY A 65 -0.80 2.53 28.14
N LYS A 66 -0.80 2.73 26.81
CA LYS A 66 0.41 2.70 25.97
C LYS A 66 0.55 4.02 25.21
N PRO A 67 1.78 4.49 24.98
CA PRO A 67 1.99 5.68 24.16
C PRO A 67 1.49 5.50 22.73
N LEU A 68 1.11 6.60 22.06
CA LEU A 68 0.62 6.55 20.68
C LEU A 68 1.64 5.93 19.70
N TRP A 69 2.93 6.17 19.92
CA TRP A 69 4.00 5.61 19.08
C TRP A 69 4.11 4.08 19.19
N ASP A 70 3.67 3.46 20.28
CA ASP A 70 3.64 2.00 20.40
C ASP A 70 2.57 1.38 19.51
N HIS A 71 1.43 2.06 19.35
CA HIS A 71 0.37 1.66 18.42
C HIS A 71 0.83 1.82 16.98
N VAL A 72 1.36 3.00 16.63
CA VAL A 72 1.90 3.29 15.30
C VAL A 72 3.03 2.31 14.95
N GLY A 73 3.97 2.14 15.86
CA GLY A 73 5.15 1.28 15.70
C GLY A 73 4.78 -0.20 15.55
N ALA A 74 3.80 -0.69 16.31
CA ALA A 74 3.31 -2.06 16.15
C ALA A 74 2.71 -2.31 14.76
N SER A 75 1.84 -1.43 14.28
CA SER A 75 1.24 -1.56 12.95
C SER A 75 2.29 -1.46 11.83
N LEU A 76 3.20 -0.48 11.93
CA LEU A 76 4.31 -0.33 10.98
C LEU A 76 5.23 -1.54 10.97
N PHE A 77 5.62 -2.04 12.14
CA PHE A 77 6.51 -3.21 12.24
C PHE A 77 5.88 -4.43 11.57
N ARG A 78 4.62 -4.74 11.87
CA ARG A 78 3.89 -5.87 11.24
C ARG A 78 3.83 -5.69 9.73
N ALA A 79 3.46 -4.50 9.27
CA ALA A 79 3.34 -4.17 7.85
C ALA A 79 4.67 -4.35 7.12
N LEU A 80 5.74 -3.74 7.62
CA LEU A 80 7.05 -3.73 6.99
C LEU A 80 7.72 -5.10 7.03
N VAL A 81 7.64 -5.82 8.16
CA VAL A 81 8.23 -7.17 8.27
C VAL A 81 7.50 -8.15 7.36
N GLY A 82 6.16 -8.16 7.41
CA GLY A 82 5.38 -9.04 6.55
C GLY A 82 5.57 -8.71 5.07
N PHE A 83 5.58 -7.41 4.73
CA PHE A 83 5.87 -6.95 3.38
C PHE A 83 7.26 -7.38 2.90
N ALA A 84 8.31 -7.13 3.70
CA ALA A 84 9.68 -7.48 3.34
C ALA A 84 9.84 -8.99 3.09
N ILE A 85 9.34 -9.83 3.99
CA ILE A 85 9.39 -11.29 3.83
C ILE A 85 8.62 -11.73 2.59
N GLY A 86 7.40 -11.20 2.40
CA GLY A 86 6.57 -11.54 1.24
C GLY A 86 7.20 -11.12 -0.08
N VAL A 87 7.85 -9.95 -0.14
CA VAL A 87 8.56 -9.46 -1.33
C VAL A 87 9.84 -10.25 -1.61
N LEU A 88 10.62 -10.54 -0.57
CA LEU A 88 11.85 -11.34 -0.69
C LEU A 88 11.57 -12.75 -1.22
N ALA A 89 10.39 -13.31 -0.95
CA ALA A 89 9.96 -14.55 -1.57
C ALA A 89 9.29 -14.31 -2.94
N GLY A 90 8.30 -13.43 -3.01
CA GLY A 90 7.43 -13.27 -4.17
C GLY A 90 8.17 -12.79 -5.41
N VAL A 91 9.11 -11.84 -5.28
CA VAL A 91 9.87 -11.31 -6.44
C VAL A 91 10.73 -12.41 -7.09
N PRO A 92 11.58 -13.15 -6.37
CA PRO A 92 12.32 -14.27 -6.96
C PRO A 92 11.42 -15.32 -7.59
N PHE A 93 10.39 -15.80 -6.87
CA PHE A 93 9.49 -16.83 -7.41
C PHE A 93 8.74 -16.35 -8.65
N GLY A 94 8.30 -15.09 -8.67
CA GLY A 94 7.63 -14.49 -9.82
C GLY A 94 8.56 -14.37 -11.03
N LEU A 95 9.79 -13.86 -10.82
CA LEU A 95 10.80 -13.77 -11.87
C LEU A 95 11.14 -15.14 -12.47
N PHE A 96 11.40 -16.14 -11.62
CA PHE A 96 11.69 -17.51 -12.09
C PHE A 96 10.51 -18.12 -12.82
N SER A 97 9.28 -17.87 -12.35
CA SER A 97 8.06 -18.34 -13.01
C SER A 97 7.87 -17.72 -14.39
N GLY A 98 8.17 -16.43 -14.56
CA GLY A 98 8.10 -15.76 -15.86
C GLY A 98 9.24 -16.13 -16.82
N TYR A 99 10.44 -16.40 -16.28
CA TYR A 99 11.62 -16.74 -17.07
C TYR A 99 11.64 -18.22 -17.52
N HIS A 100 11.24 -19.16 -16.65
CA HIS A 100 11.23 -20.59 -16.94
C HIS A 100 9.83 -21.11 -17.23
N LYS A 101 9.58 -21.54 -18.48
CA LYS A 101 8.29 -22.09 -18.92
C LYS A 101 7.75 -23.21 -18.02
N ALA A 102 8.61 -24.11 -17.54
CA ALA A 102 8.20 -25.21 -16.65
C ALA A 102 7.71 -24.70 -15.28
N VAL A 103 8.45 -23.78 -14.65
CA VAL A 103 8.06 -23.15 -13.39
C VAL A 103 6.78 -22.33 -13.57
N GLY A 104 6.67 -21.60 -14.69
CA GLY A 104 5.44 -20.91 -15.11
C GLY A 104 4.23 -21.84 -15.16
N ALA A 105 4.35 -22.98 -15.86
CA ALA A 105 3.27 -23.95 -15.99
C ALA A 105 2.87 -24.58 -14.63
N MET A 106 3.84 -24.85 -13.74
CA MET A 106 3.57 -25.40 -12.41
C MET A 106 2.88 -24.39 -11.47
N MET A 107 3.30 -23.12 -11.50
CA MET A 107 2.79 -22.08 -10.60
C MET A 107 1.47 -21.48 -11.08
N SER A 108 1.23 -21.47 -12.39
CA SER A 108 0.01 -20.90 -12.99
C SER A 108 -1.30 -21.37 -12.34
N PRO A 109 -1.59 -22.68 -12.18
CA PRO A 109 -2.84 -23.12 -11.57
C PRO A 109 -2.96 -22.72 -10.09
N ILE A 110 -1.85 -22.76 -9.33
CA ILE A 110 -1.83 -22.38 -7.91
C ILE A 110 -2.17 -20.90 -7.77
N MET A 111 -1.52 -20.05 -8.55
CA MET A 111 -1.75 -18.61 -8.50
C MET A 111 -3.10 -18.21 -9.08
N ALA A 112 -3.61 -18.93 -10.08
CA ALA A 112 -4.95 -18.72 -10.62
C ALA A 112 -6.04 -19.01 -9.56
N PHE A 113 -5.82 -20.00 -8.69
CA PHE A 113 -6.74 -20.32 -7.59
C PHE A 113 -6.65 -19.34 -6.42
N ILE A 114 -5.43 -18.92 -6.06
CA ILE A 114 -5.22 -18.04 -4.91
C ILE A 114 -5.65 -16.59 -5.20
N ARG A 115 -5.35 -16.09 -6.41
CA ARG A 115 -5.51 -14.67 -6.78
C ARG A 115 -6.92 -14.09 -6.54
N PRO A 116 -8.04 -14.80 -6.81
CA PRO A 116 -9.38 -14.26 -6.59
C PRO A 116 -9.75 -14.13 -5.11
N ILE A 117 -9.06 -14.84 -4.20
CA ILE A 117 -9.43 -14.87 -2.79
C ILE A 117 -8.82 -13.65 -2.09
N PRO A 118 -9.64 -12.73 -1.55
CA PRO A 118 -9.13 -11.58 -0.83
C PRO A 118 -8.33 -12.01 0.41
N PRO A 119 -7.13 -11.46 0.65
CA PRO A 119 -6.34 -11.84 1.83
C PRO A 119 -7.06 -11.62 3.17
N ILE A 120 -7.96 -10.62 3.23
CA ILE A 120 -8.80 -10.34 4.40
C ILE A 120 -9.73 -11.51 4.78
N ALA A 121 -10.14 -12.34 3.81
CA ALA A 121 -10.99 -13.50 4.05
C ALA A 121 -10.30 -14.58 4.90
N PHE A 122 -8.96 -14.55 4.98
CA PHE A 122 -8.18 -15.49 5.78
C PHE A 122 -8.00 -15.05 7.23
N ILE A 123 -8.49 -13.87 7.65
CA ILE A 123 -8.34 -13.41 9.04
C ILE A 123 -8.91 -14.42 10.06
N PRO A 124 -10.16 -14.93 9.91
CA PRO A 124 -10.69 -15.91 10.87
C PRO A 124 -9.83 -17.17 10.94
N MET A 125 -9.27 -17.59 9.80
CA MET A 125 -8.41 -18.76 9.73
C MET A 125 -7.06 -18.53 10.41
N ALA A 126 -6.48 -17.34 10.22
CA ALA A 126 -5.25 -16.96 10.90
C ALA A 126 -5.44 -16.91 12.42
N VAL A 127 -6.59 -16.43 12.89
CA VAL A 127 -6.94 -16.46 14.32
C VAL A 127 -7.14 -17.89 14.81
N LEU A 128 -7.81 -18.75 14.04
CA LEU A 128 -8.02 -20.14 14.41
C LEU A 128 -6.71 -20.92 14.56
N TYR A 129 -5.78 -20.76 13.62
CA TYR A 129 -4.54 -21.53 13.59
C TYR A 129 -3.41 -20.94 14.44
N PHE A 130 -3.28 -19.62 14.49
CA PHE A 130 -2.17 -18.94 15.16
C PHE A 130 -2.60 -18.17 16.42
N GLY A 131 -3.90 -18.17 16.75
CA GLY A 131 -4.46 -17.39 17.84
C GLY A 131 -4.46 -15.88 17.57
N LEU A 132 -4.68 -15.11 18.64
CA LEU A 132 -4.68 -13.64 18.61
C LEU A 132 -3.27 -13.02 18.68
N GLY A 133 -2.22 -13.85 18.58
CA GLY A 133 -0.83 -13.41 18.65
C GLY A 133 -0.37 -12.59 17.44
N GLU A 134 0.91 -12.25 17.41
CA GLU A 134 1.53 -11.48 16.32
C GLU A 134 1.66 -12.29 15.02
N MET A 135 1.90 -13.60 15.15
CA MET A 135 2.22 -14.47 14.02
C MET A 135 1.14 -14.51 12.95
N GLY A 136 -0.13 -14.70 13.34
CA GLY A 136 -1.24 -14.75 12.38
C GLY A 136 -1.37 -13.47 11.55
N LYS A 137 -1.17 -12.31 12.18
CA LYS A 137 -1.22 -11.00 11.50
C LYS A 137 -0.10 -10.88 10.47
N VAL A 138 1.13 -11.21 10.87
CA VAL A 138 2.30 -11.16 9.98
C VAL A 138 2.15 -12.12 8.81
N VAL A 139 1.66 -13.35 9.03
CA VAL A 139 1.45 -14.35 7.97
C VAL A 139 0.49 -13.84 6.89
N LEU A 140 -0.60 -13.18 7.27
CA LEU A 140 -1.55 -12.61 6.29
C LEU A 140 -0.90 -11.51 5.44
N ILE A 141 -0.02 -10.72 6.05
CA ILE A 141 0.69 -9.64 5.37
C ILE A 141 1.74 -10.23 4.41
N VAL A 142 2.48 -11.26 4.85
CA VAL A 142 3.41 -12.02 4.00
C VAL A 142 2.68 -12.60 2.80
N PHE A 143 1.55 -13.26 3.03
CA PHE A 143 0.73 -13.85 1.98
C PHE A 143 0.27 -12.79 0.97
N THR A 144 -0.20 -11.64 1.46
CA THR A 144 -0.61 -10.52 0.61
C THR A 144 0.57 -10.03 -0.23
N ALA A 145 1.68 -9.65 0.40
CA ALA A 145 2.85 -9.12 -0.28
C ALA A 145 3.46 -10.11 -1.28
N PHE A 146 3.51 -11.39 -0.93
CA PHE A 146 3.96 -12.47 -1.81
C PHE A 146 3.14 -12.54 -3.09
N ASN A 147 1.81 -12.58 -2.98
CA ASN A 147 0.94 -12.73 -4.15
C ASN A 147 1.08 -11.59 -5.15
N TYR A 148 1.01 -10.33 -4.68
CA TYR A 148 1.09 -9.17 -5.56
C TYR A 148 2.49 -8.94 -6.14
N SER A 149 3.55 -9.16 -5.34
CA SER A 149 4.92 -9.05 -5.83
C SER A 149 5.28 -10.16 -6.82
N PHE A 150 4.80 -11.39 -6.60
CA PHE A 150 4.95 -12.50 -7.54
C PHE A 150 4.34 -12.18 -8.90
N VAL A 151 3.06 -11.78 -8.92
CA VAL A 151 2.34 -11.56 -10.19
C VAL A 151 2.99 -10.45 -11.00
N SER A 152 3.39 -9.37 -10.33
CA SER A 152 4.08 -8.26 -10.95
C SER A 152 5.46 -8.63 -11.47
N ALA A 153 6.25 -9.39 -10.70
CA ALA A 153 7.56 -9.88 -11.11
C ALA A 153 7.49 -10.85 -12.30
N GLN A 154 6.49 -11.75 -12.28
CA GLN A 154 6.21 -12.66 -13.39
C GLN A 154 5.83 -11.90 -14.65
N ALA A 155 4.92 -10.94 -14.54
CA ALA A 155 4.54 -10.07 -15.66
C ALA A 155 5.73 -9.27 -16.20
N GLY A 156 6.60 -8.76 -15.31
CA GLY A 156 7.84 -8.08 -15.68
C GLY A 156 8.76 -8.96 -16.53
N ALA A 157 9.03 -10.19 -16.08
CA ALA A 157 9.87 -11.13 -16.82
C ALA A 157 9.27 -11.51 -18.19
N LEU A 158 7.95 -11.68 -18.27
CA LEU A 158 7.24 -11.99 -19.51
C LEU A 158 7.14 -10.79 -20.47
N SER A 159 7.24 -9.56 -19.97
CA SER A 159 7.15 -8.34 -20.79
C SER A 159 8.42 -8.03 -21.59
N VAL A 160 9.53 -8.73 -21.30
CA VAL A 160 10.83 -8.49 -21.94
C VAL A 160 10.74 -8.85 -23.44
N PRO A 161 11.02 -7.91 -24.37
CA PRO A 161 10.90 -8.17 -25.80
C PRO A 161 11.81 -9.31 -26.28
N MET A 162 11.30 -10.16 -27.17
CA MET A 162 12.08 -11.27 -27.74
C MET A 162 13.35 -10.78 -28.47
N SER A 163 13.35 -9.54 -28.97
CA SER A 163 14.53 -8.92 -29.59
C SER A 163 15.70 -8.78 -28.60
N TYR A 164 15.44 -8.51 -27.31
CA TYR A 164 16.49 -8.40 -26.29
C TYR A 164 17.13 -9.76 -26.01
N TYR A 165 16.32 -10.82 -25.98
CA TYR A 165 16.82 -12.19 -25.87
C TYR A 165 17.70 -12.57 -27.07
N ARG A 166 17.21 -12.37 -28.30
CA ARG A 166 17.97 -12.68 -29.52
C ARG A 166 19.26 -11.87 -29.63
N ALA A 167 19.23 -10.59 -29.25
CA ALA A 167 20.42 -9.74 -29.25
C ALA A 167 21.47 -10.25 -28.25
N ALA A 168 21.05 -10.62 -27.04
CA ALA A 168 21.94 -11.16 -26.01
C ALA A 168 22.53 -12.52 -26.40
N GLU A 169 21.74 -13.41 -27.02
CA GLU A 169 22.22 -14.68 -27.56
C GLU A 169 23.22 -14.46 -28.71
N SER A 170 23.00 -13.47 -29.58
CA SER A 170 23.88 -13.19 -30.73
C SER A 170 25.29 -12.74 -30.34
N ILE A 171 25.44 -12.13 -29.16
CA ILE A 171 26.74 -11.74 -28.59
C ILE A 171 27.31 -12.80 -27.63
N GLY A 172 26.72 -14.00 -27.60
CA GLY A 172 27.24 -15.15 -26.84
C GLY A 172 26.93 -15.12 -25.34
N MET A 173 25.93 -14.37 -24.86
CA MET A 173 25.57 -14.39 -23.44
C MET A 173 25.00 -15.75 -23.02
N THR A 174 25.43 -16.24 -21.86
CA THR A 174 24.85 -17.44 -21.23
C THR A 174 23.47 -17.14 -20.65
N LYS A 175 22.65 -18.18 -20.42
CA LYS A 175 21.31 -18.03 -19.82
C LYS A 175 21.32 -17.29 -18.48
N LEU A 176 22.36 -17.48 -17.67
CA LEU A 176 22.49 -16.79 -16.38
C LEU A 176 22.84 -15.31 -16.59
N GLN A 177 23.67 -14.98 -17.58
CA GLN A 177 23.97 -13.60 -17.95
C GLN A 177 22.74 -12.89 -18.51
N ILE A 178 21.96 -13.55 -19.38
CA ILE A 178 20.70 -13.02 -19.91
C ILE A 178 19.74 -12.69 -18.76
N PHE A 179 19.58 -13.61 -17.81
CA PHE A 179 18.70 -13.38 -16.66
C PHE A 179 19.10 -12.12 -15.87
N TRP A 180 20.36 -12.05 -15.41
CA TRP A 180 20.79 -10.95 -14.53
C TRP A 180 21.04 -9.62 -15.24
N ARG A 181 21.40 -9.63 -16.52
CA ARG A 181 21.76 -8.41 -17.28
C ARG A 181 20.65 -7.88 -18.18
N VAL A 182 19.68 -8.72 -18.54
CA VAL A 182 18.59 -8.34 -19.46
C VAL A 182 17.25 -8.45 -18.75
N VAL A 183 16.89 -9.66 -18.29
CA VAL A 183 15.54 -9.93 -17.78
C VAL A 183 15.28 -9.21 -16.47
N PHE A 184 16.16 -9.38 -15.49
CA PHE A 184 16.01 -8.77 -14.17
C PHE A 184 15.95 -7.24 -14.26
N PRO A 185 16.92 -6.52 -14.87
CA PRO A 185 16.87 -5.06 -14.98
C PRO A 185 15.64 -4.54 -15.73
N SER A 186 15.24 -5.22 -16.82
CA SER A 186 14.06 -4.85 -17.60
C SER A 186 12.76 -5.04 -16.82
N SER A 187 12.74 -5.96 -15.85
CA SER A 187 11.56 -6.26 -15.03
C SER A 187 11.40 -5.32 -13.82
N ILE A 188 12.46 -4.61 -13.42
CA ILE A 188 12.45 -3.74 -12.23
C ILE A 188 11.29 -2.72 -12.22
N PRO A 189 10.98 -1.98 -13.31
CA PRO A 189 9.86 -1.04 -13.31
C PRO A 189 8.51 -1.71 -13.02
N HIS A 190 8.31 -2.91 -13.59
CA HIS A 190 7.12 -3.70 -13.35
C HIS A 190 7.06 -4.15 -11.88
N ILE A 191 8.17 -4.66 -11.34
CA ILE A 191 8.29 -5.08 -9.93
C ILE A 191 7.90 -3.93 -9.01
N PHE A 192 8.45 -2.72 -9.19
CA PHE A 192 8.10 -1.56 -8.36
C PHE A 192 6.62 -1.20 -8.41
N THR A 193 6.00 -1.30 -9.59
CA THR A 193 4.55 -1.10 -9.73
C THR A 193 3.78 -2.11 -8.86
N GLY A 194 4.20 -3.37 -8.86
CA GLY A 194 3.62 -4.40 -7.97
C GLY A 194 3.91 -4.17 -6.51
N LEU A 195 5.11 -3.71 -6.14
CA LEU A 195 5.50 -3.42 -4.76
C LEU A 195 4.61 -2.33 -4.14
N LYS A 196 4.26 -1.29 -4.90
CA LYS A 196 3.35 -0.23 -4.42
C LYS A 196 1.95 -0.78 -4.12
N VAL A 197 1.42 -1.61 -5.03
CA VAL A 197 0.12 -2.27 -4.83
C VAL A 197 0.18 -3.24 -3.65
N ALA A 198 1.24 -4.05 -3.57
CA ALA A 198 1.48 -4.99 -2.48
C ALA A 198 1.55 -4.26 -1.14
N MET A 199 2.27 -3.15 -1.04
CA MET A 199 2.37 -2.35 0.20
C MET A 199 1.02 -1.77 0.62
N ALA A 200 0.28 -1.17 -0.32
CA ALA A 200 -1.03 -0.58 -0.03
C ALA A 200 -2.01 -1.64 0.52
N LEU A 201 -2.03 -2.83 -0.08
CA LEU A 201 -2.90 -3.92 0.37
C LEU A 201 -2.39 -4.58 1.66
N SER A 202 -1.08 -4.78 1.80
CA SER A 202 -0.48 -5.24 3.06
C SER A 202 -0.83 -4.29 4.22
N TRP A 203 -0.77 -2.98 3.99
CA TRP A 203 -1.17 -1.98 4.98
C TRP A 203 -2.65 -2.10 5.37
N ALA A 204 -3.55 -2.23 4.38
CA ALA A 204 -4.97 -2.45 4.65
C ALA A 204 -5.22 -3.75 5.44
N VAL A 205 -4.51 -4.84 5.11
CA VAL A 205 -4.64 -6.13 5.78
C VAL A 205 -4.13 -6.09 7.21
N VAL A 206 -3.04 -5.34 7.51
CA VAL A 206 -2.58 -5.12 8.89
C VAL A 206 -3.70 -4.54 9.74
N VAL A 207 -4.31 -3.45 9.26
CA VAL A 207 -5.38 -2.74 9.98
C VAL A 207 -6.57 -3.67 10.18
N ALA A 208 -7.00 -4.37 9.13
CA ALA A 208 -8.11 -5.32 9.22
C ALA A 208 -7.84 -6.44 10.24
N ALA A 209 -6.63 -7.01 10.25
CA ALA A 209 -6.24 -8.05 11.20
C ALA A 209 -6.16 -7.51 12.64
N GLU A 210 -5.82 -6.24 12.82
CA GLU A 210 -5.80 -5.57 14.12
C GLU A 210 -7.21 -5.31 14.68
N LEU A 211 -8.20 -5.05 13.83
CA LEU A 211 -9.59 -4.83 14.25
C LEU A 211 -10.20 -6.07 14.94
N VAL A 212 -9.79 -7.27 14.54
CA VAL A 212 -10.37 -8.54 15.00
C VAL A 212 -9.75 -9.04 16.30
N GLY A 213 -8.49 -8.69 16.59
CA GLY A 213 -7.76 -9.41 17.63
C GLY A 213 -6.35 -8.94 17.92
N ALA A 214 -6.16 -7.65 18.20
CA ALA A 214 -4.88 -7.10 18.63
C ALA A 214 -4.97 -6.45 20.02
N GLN A 215 -3.84 -6.37 20.71
CA GLN A 215 -3.70 -5.71 22.02
C GLN A 215 -2.93 -4.36 21.93
N LYS A 216 -2.51 -4.02 20.71
CA LYS A 216 -1.82 -2.78 20.33
C LYS A 216 -1.84 -2.67 18.81
N GLY A 217 -1.75 -1.45 18.28
CA GLY A 217 -1.91 -1.15 16.86
C GLY A 217 -2.94 -0.06 16.62
N LEU A 218 -2.91 0.53 15.43
CA LEU A 218 -3.87 1.55 15.01
C LEU A 218 -5.26 0.96 14.78
N GLY A 219 -5.36 -0.25 14.21
CA GLY A 219 -6.64 -0.96 14.07
C GLY A 219 -7.25 -1.30 15.44
N PHE A 220 -6.43 -1.73 16.40
CA PHE A 220 -6.89 -1.93 17.78
C PHE A 220 -7.47 -0.63 18.37
N MET A 221 -6.73 0.47 18.27
CA MET A 221 -7.16 1.76 18.80
C MET A 221 -8.49 2.21 18.19
N ILE A 222 -8.69 1.99 16.89
CA ILE A 222 -9.95 2.30 16.21
C ILE A 222 -11.11 1.43 16.71
N SER A 223 -10.90 0.11 16.77
CA SER A 223 -11.94 -0.85 17.18
C SER A 223 -12.36 -0.59 18.63
N ASP A 224 -11.39 -0.43 19.52
CA ASP A 224 -11.61 -0.19 20.94
C ASP A 224 -12.26 1.19 21.19
N ALA A 225 -11.77 2.25 20.53
CA ALA A 225 -12.36 3.58 20.65
C ALA A 225 -13.79 3.63 20.10
N ALA A 226 -14.09 2.89 19.04
CA ALA A 226 -15.43 2.79 18.49
C ALA A 226 -16.40 2.10 19.49
N GLN A 227 -15.95 1.06 20.18
CA GLN A 227 -16.74 0.38 21.22
C GLN A 227 -17.00 1.29 22.42
N LEU A 228 -16.03 2.14 22.77
CA LEU A 228 -16.13 3.12 23.86
C LEU A 228 -16.79 4.45 23.45
N PHE A 229 -17.30 4.56 22.21
CA PHE A 229 -17.87 5.79 21.64
C PHE A 229 -16.91 7.01 21.71
N GLN A 230 -15.60 6.77 21.70
CA GLN A 230 -14.56 7.80 21.62
C GLN A 230 -14.31 8.18 20.15
N ILE A 231 -15.34 8.76 19.53
CA ILE A 231 -15.36 9.07 18.09
C ILE A 231 -14.17 9.95 17.63
N PRO A 232 -13.72 10.98 18.38
CA PRO A 232 -12.51 11.71 18.00
C PRO A 232 -11.28 10.80 17.81
N VAL A 233 -11.09 9.79 18.66
CA VAL A 233 -9.96 8.85 18.57
C VAL A 233 -10.10 7.96 17.33
N VAL A 234 -11.31 7.52 16.98
CA VAL A 234 -11.59 6.76 15.75
C VAL A 234 -11.14 7.54 14.51
N PHE A 235 -11.57 8.80 14.39
CA PHE A 235 -11.20 9.66 13.26
C PHE A 235 -9.70 9.94 13.20
N ILE A 236 -9.06 10.19 14.35
CA ILE A 236 -7.60 10.35 14.44
C ILE A 236 -6.88 9.08 13.99
N GLY A 237 -7.33 7.90 14.44
CA GLY A 237 -6.78 6.61 14.01
C GLY A 237 -6.85 6.42 12.50
N ILE A 238 -8.00 6.69 11.89
CA ILE A 238 -8.20 6.62 10.43
C ILE A 238 -7.28 7.62 9.71
N ALA A 239 -7.18 8.86 10.20
CA ALA A 239 -6.31 9.87 9.63
C ALA A 239 -4.82 9.48 9.70
N LEU A 240 -4.38 8.93 10.82
CA LEU A 240 -3.01 8.41 10.99
C LEU A 240 -2.73 7.25 10.03
N ILE A 241 -3.66 6.31 9.86
CA ILE A 241 -3.52 5.21 8.90
C ILE A 241 -3.35 5.75 7.47
N GLY A 242 -4.18 6.73 7.08
CA GLY A 242 -4.10 7.37 5.77
C GLY A 242 -2.78 8.10 5.55
N LEU A 243 -2.34 8.90 6.53
CA LEU A 243 -1.08 9.65 6.48
C LEU A 243 0.13 8.70 6.38
N ILE A 244 0.18 7.67 7.21
CA ILE A 244 1.27 6.68 7.18
C ILE A 244 1.28 5.92 5.86
N GLY A 245 0.10 5.47 5.38
CA GLY A 245 -0.02 4.81 4.08
C GLY A 245 0.49 5.68 2.93
N LEU A 246 0.17 6.99 2.95
CA LEU A 246 0.68 7.96 1.98
C LEU A 246 2.21 8.05 2.05
N VAL A 247 2.78 8.18 3.25
CA VAL A 247 4.23 8.24 3.45
C VAL A 247 4.91 6.98 2.92
N LEU A 248 4.38 5.78 3.22
CA LEU A 248 4.90 4.51 2.69
C LEU A 248 4.89 4.46 1.16
N ASN A 249 3.80 4.93 0.52
CA ASN A 249 3.70 4.98 -0.93
C ASN A 249 4.68 5.99 -1.56
N VAL A 250 4.86 7.16 -0.95
CA VAL A 250 5.84 8.16 -1.39
C VAL A 250 7.26 7.60 -1.27
N MET A 251 7.59 6.94 -0.15
CA MET A 251 8.90 6.30 0.03
C MET A 251 9.20 5.27 -1.06
N LEU A 252 8.23 4.43 -1.43
CA LEU A 252 8.39 3.47 -2.53
C LEU A 252 8.51 4.14 -3.90
N THR A 253 7.84 5.27 -4.10
CA THR A 253 7.95 6.04 -5.36
C THR A 253 9.32 6.68 -5.50
N VAL A 254 9.83 7.32 -4.44
CA VAL A 254 11.19 7.87 -4.42
C VAL A 254 12.24 6.76 -4.60
N ALA A 255 12.01 5.57 -4.03
CA ALA A 255 12.87 4.42 -4.25
C ALA A 255 12.86 3.93 -5.71
N GLU A 256 11.68 3.87 -6.35
CA GLU A 256 11.55 3.54 -7.78
C GLU A 256 12.32 4.54 -8.64
N GLU A 257 12.15 5.84 -8.43
CA GLU A 257 12.80 6.87 -9.25
C GLU A 257 14.33 6.84 -9.14
N LYS A 258 14.86 6.56 -7.93
CA LYS A 258 16.30 6.41 -7.71
C LYS A 258 16.88 5.16 -8.36
N ILE A 259 16.16 4.04 -8.31
CA ILE A 259 16.64 2.75 -8.82
C ILE A 259 16.41 2.63 -10.34
N VAL A 260 15.28 3.12 -10.83
CA VAL A 260 14.84 3.03 -12.22
C VAL A 260 15.04 4.36 -12.94
N HIS A 261 16.29 4.76 -13.07
CA HIS A 261 16.65 6.04 -13.71
C HIS A 261 16.55 6.02 -15.26
N TRP A 262 16.29 4.85 -15.86
CA TRP A 262 16.26 4.65 -17.31
C TRP A 262 14.85 4.61 -17.92
N LYS A 263 13.79 4.69 -17.12
CA LYS A 263 12.40 4.66 -17.60
C LYS A 263 12.12 5.92 -18.45
N GLY A 264 11.86 5.74 -19.74
CA GLY A 264 11.52 6.85 -20.66
C GLY A 264 12.68 7.44 -21.48
N ARG A 265 13.79 6.71 -21.63
CA ARG A 265 14.86 6.99 -22.61
C ARG A 265 14.91 5.92 -23.69
#